data_AF-H1VYH5-F1
#
_entry.id   AF-H1VYH5-F1
#
_cell.length_a   1.000
_cell.length_b   1.000
_cell.length_c   1.000
_cell.angle_alpha   90.00
_cell.angle_beta   90.00
_cell.angle_gamma   90.00
#
_symmetry.space_group_name_H-M   'P 1'
#
loop_
_entity.id
_entity.type
_entity.pdbx_description
1 polymer ?
#
loop_
_entity_poly.entity_id
_entity_poly.type
_entity_poly.pdbx_seq_one_letter_code
_entity_poly.pdbx_strand_id
1 'polypeptide(L)'
;MNKVALLTSSTHEPGVTIRQRSDLIALFGPTFDIAIRCQRLVALASTLLFVYGHLLATSTLTSAVVASRLMAAYSFHVARTTASTLRGPLRLAWNSKRIKRLRKKFFMEFATTILGPGGNMLIVLVFWPGWMIVLGALLAVRMLAK
;
A
#
# COMPACT_ATOMS: atom_id res chain seq x y z
N MET A 1 14.98 -82.41 -50.93
CA MET A 1 15.41 -81.66 -49.73
C MET A 1 15.39 -80.18 -50.08
N ASN A 2 14.25 -79.49 -49.88
CA ASN A 2 14.07 -78.10 -50.30
C ASN A 2 13.93 -77.22 -49.05
N LYS A 3 15.02 -76.55 -48.68
CA LYS A 3 15.10 -75.59 -47.56
C LYS A 3 15.23 -74.17 -48.10
N VAL A 4 14.21 -73.61 -48.76
CA VAL A 4 14.20 -72.15 -49.04
C VAL A 4 12.75 -71.68 -49.22
N ALA A 5 12.00 -71.55 -48.12
CA ALA A 5 10.69 -70.92 -48.14
C ALA A 5 10.39 -70.27 -46.78
N LEU A 6 11.35 -69.50 -46.28
CA LEU A 6 11.20 -68.65 -45.11
C LEU A 6 12.15 -67.49 -45.35
N LEU A 7 11.70 -66.26 -45.07
CA LEU A 7 12.37 -64.97 -45.32
C LEU A 7 12.02 -64.26 -46.65
N THR A 8 10.73 -64.12 -46.96
CA THR A 8 10.29 -62.87 -47.61
C THR A 8 10.13 -61.83 -46.51
N SER A 9 11.22 -61.11 -46.30
CA SER A 9 11.32 -59.81 -45.65
C SER A 9 10.08 -58.96 -45.96
N SER A 10 9.33 -58.61 -44.91
CA SER A 10 8.34 -57.54 -44.93
C SER A 10 9.07 -56.21 -45.14
N THR A 11 9.33 -55.86 -46.39
CA THR A 11 9.77 -54.52 -46.79
C THR A 11 8.58 -53.59 -46.68
N HIS A 12 8.31 -53.10 -45.46
CA HIS A 12 7.34 -52.03 -45.26
C HIS A 12 7.98 -50.74 -45.77
N GLU A 13 7.47 -50.22 -46.89
CA GLU A 13 7.91 -48.95 -47.45
C GLU A 13 7.65 -47.82 -46.44
N PRO A 14 8.67 -47.04 -46.02
CA PRO A 14 8.49 -45.89 -45.13
C PRO A 14 7.90 -44.64 -45.85
N GLY A 15 7.43 -44.78 -47.10
CA GLY A 15 7.02 -43.65 -47.95
C GLY A 15 5.68 -43.01 -47.60
N VAL A 16 4.76 -43.76 -46.98
CA VAL A 16 3.36 -43.28 -46.78
C VAL A 16 3.25 -42.32 -45.60
N THR A 17 3.99 -42.54 -44.51
CA THR A 17 3.92 -41.69 -43.31
C THR A 17 4.63 -40.34 -43.50
N ILE A 18 5.66 -40.28 -44.34
CA ILE A 18 6.41 -39.05 -44.62
C ILE A 18 5.55 -38.07 -45.42
N ARG A 19 4.84 -38.53 -46.45
CA ARG A 19 4.00 -37.68 -47.30
C ARG A 19 2.80 -37.09 -46.56
N GLN A 20 2.14 -37.89 -45.71
CA GLN A 20 1.00 -37.45 -44.91
C GLN A 20 1.41 -36.44 -43.82
N ARG A 21 2.61 -36.57 -43.27
CA ARG A 21 3.18 -35.59 -42.34
C ARG A 21 3.46 -34.25 -43.04
N SER A 22 3.91 -34.28 -44.30
CA SER A 22 4.16 -33.08 -45.10
C SER A 22 2.89 -32.29 -45.41
N ASP A 23 1.78 -32.95 -45.73
CA ASP A 23 0.49 -32.28 -46.00
C ASP A 23 -0.11 -31.65 -44.73
N LEU A 24 0.03 -32.31 -43.58
CA LEU A 24 -0.38 -31.72 -42.30
C LEU A 24 0.50 -30.53 -41.92
N ILE A 25 1.82 -30.61 -42.14
CA ILE A 25 2.73 -29.47 -41.91
C ILE A 25 2.43 -28.32 -42.89
N ALA A 26 2.04 -28.61 -44.13
CA ALA A 26 1.65 -27.59 -45.11
C ALA A 26 0.32 -26.90 -44.74
N LEU A 27 -0.63 -27.64 -44.20
CA LEU A 27 -1.93 -27.11 -43.76
C LEU A 27 -1.80 -26.29 -42.46
N PHE A 28 -1.04 -26.79 -41.49
CA PHE A 28 -0.91 -26.15 -40.17
C PHE A 28 0.24 -25.14 -40.07
N GLY A 29 1.23 -25.20 -40.96
CA GLY A 29 2.36 -24.26 -41.02
C GLY A 29 1.96 -22.78 -40.99
N PRO A 30 1.03 -22.31 -41.85
CA PRO A 30 0.58 -20.93 -41.81
C PRO A 30 -0.16 -20.58 -40.50
N THR A 31 -0.92 -21.53 -39.94
CA THR A 31 -1.63 -21.34 -38.66
C THR A 31 -0.66 -21.21 -37.49
N PHE A 32 0.42 -22.01 -37.48
CA PHE A 32 1.48 -21.91 -36.49
C PHE A 32 2.28 -20.61 -36.61
N ASP A 33 2.56 -20.11 -37.82
CA ASP A 33 3.24 -18.82 -38.00
C ASP A 33 2.40 -17.66 -37.42
N ILE A 34 1.09 -17.69 -37.65
CA ILE A 34 0.16 -16.71 -37.07
C ILE A 34 0.12 -16.82 -35.54
N ALA A 35 0.03 -18.04 -35.00
CA ALA A 35 0.03 -18.27 -33.55
C ALA A 35 1.34 -17.80 -32.90
N ILE A 36 2.49 -18.07 -33.52
CA ILE A 36 3.80 -17.62 -33.03
C ILE A 36 3.91 -16.09 -33.08
N ARG A 37 3.43 -15.44 -34.14
CA ARG A 37 3.38 -13.97 -34.22
C ARG A 37 2.48 -13.37 -33.13
N CYS A 38 1.30 -13.93 -32.92
CA CYS A 38 0.41 -13.52 -31.83
C CYS A 38 1.06 -13.71 -30.46
N GLN A 39 1.67 -14.86 -30.21
CA GLN A 39 2.39 -15.13 -28.96
C GLN A 39 3.55 -14.15 -28.74
N ARG A 40 4.26 -13.78 -29.80
CA ARG A 40 5.34 -12.78 -29.75
C ARG A 40 4.82 -11.38 -29.44
N LEU A 41 3.70 -10.97 -30.05
CA LEU A 41 3.05 -9.70 -29.76
C LEU A 41 2.53 -9.63 -28.32
N VAL A 42 1.91 -10.69 -27.83
CA VAL A 42 1.45 -10.80 -26.44
C VAL A 42 2.64 -10.77 -25.49
N ALA A 43 3.73 -11.49 -25.80
CA ALA A 43 4.94 -11.46 -25.00
C ALA A 43 5.54 -10.05 -24.93
N LEU A 44 5.66 -9.35 -26.06
CA LEU A 44 6.15 -7.96 -26.09
C LEU A 44 5.23 -6.99 -25.35
N ALA A 45 3.91 -7.12 -25.52
CA ALA A 45 2.96 -6.29 -24.79
C ALA A 45 3.04 -6.52 -23.28
N SER A 46 3.16 -7.77 -22.84
CA SER A 46 3.28 -8.13 -21.43
C SER A 46 4.58 -7.63 -20.80
N THR A 47 5.72 -7.71 -21.49
CA THR A 47 7.01 -7.23 -20.99
C THR A 47 7.02 -5.70 -20.91
N LEU A 48 6.49 -5.01 -21.92
CA LEU A 48 6.33 -3.56 -21.86
C LEU A 48 5.42 -3.14 -20.69
N LEU A 49 4.26 -3.78 -20.53
CA LEU A 49 3.33 -3.48 -19.44
C LEU A 49 3.98 -3.70 -18.06
N PHE A 50 4.77 -4.76 -17.91
CA PHE A 50 5.49 -5.04 -16.67
C PHE A 50 6.57 -3.98 -16.38
N VAL A 51 7.37 -3.60 -17.38
CA VAL A 51 8.41 -2.58 -17.24
C VAL A 51 7.79 -1.21 -16.91
N TYR A 52 6.77 -0.78 -17.67
CA TYR A 52 6.10 0.50 -17.41
C TYR A 52 5.38 0.50 -16.06
N GLY A 53 4.70 -0.60 -15.71
CA GLY A 53 4.05 -0.74 -14.40
C GLY A 53 5.04 -0.66 -13.26
N HIS A 54 6.21 -1.32 -13.38
CA HIS A 54 7.25 -1.25 -12.37
C HIS A 54 7.88 0.15 -12.26
N LEU A 55 8.12 0.84 -13.38
CA LEU A 55 8.61 2.22 -13.39
C LEU A 55 7.60 3.20 -12.78
N LEU A 56 6.32 3.03 -13.07
CA LEU A 56 5.24 3.83 -12.47
C LEU A 56 5.12 3.57 -10.97
N ALA A 57 5.16 2.30 -10.54
CA ALA A 57 5.09 1.94 -9.13
C ALA A 57 6.29 2.48 -8.34
N THR A 58 7.50 2.37 -8.88
CA THR A 58 8.71 2.86 -8.23
C THR A 58 8.79 4.39 -8.20
N SER A 59 8.38 5.08 -9.27
CA SER A 59 8.30 6.55 -9.30
C SER A 59 7.22 7.12 -8.37
N THR A 60 6.05 6.48 -8.31
CA THR A 60 4.98 6.87 -7.37
C THR A 60 5.38 6.61 -5.91
N LEU A 61 6.02 5.48 -5.61
CA LEU A 61 6.50 5.19 -4.27
C LEU A 61 7.59 6.18 -3.82
N THR A 62 8.57 6.46 -4.68
CA THR A 62 9.65 7.41 -4.36
C THR A 62 9.13 8.83 -4.17
N SER A 63 8.23 9.30 -5.05
CA SER A 63 7.59 10.61 -4.89
C SER A 63 6.72 10.70 -3.62
N ALA A 64 5.99 9.65 -3.27
CA ALA A 64 5.22 9.58 -2.02
C ALA A 64 6.12 9.61 -0.77
N VAL A 65 7.26 8.90 -0.80
CA VAL A 65 8.25 8.93 0.30
C VAL A 65 8.89 10.32 0.43
N VAL A 66 9.22 10.98 -0.68
CA VAL A 66 9.76 12.35 -0.65
C VAL A 66 8.71 13.33 -0.11
N ALA A 67 7.47 13.28 -0.61
CA ALA A 67 6.38 14.13 -0.17
C ALA A 67 6.06 13.96 1.33
N SER A 68 6.01 12.71 1.82
CA SER A 68 5.78 12.42 3.24
C SER A 68 6.92 12.95 4.13
N ARG A 69 8.17 12.82 3.71
CA ARG A 69 9.32 13.39 4.43
C ARG A 69 9.29 14.92 4.47
N LEU A 70 8.95 15.56 3.36
CA LEU A 70 8.78 17.03 3.30
C LEU A 70 7.65 17.51 4.19
N MET A 71 6.50 16.84 4.17
CA MET A 71 5.38 17.17 5.07
C MET A 71 5.76 16.98 6.54
N ALA A 72 6.46 15.89 6.88
CA ALA A 72 6.92 15.65 8.24
C ALA A 72 7.90 16.76 8.69
N ALA A 73 8.89 17.11 7.87
CA ALA A 73 9.84 18.18 8.16
C ALA A 73 9.14 19.53 8.33
N TYR A 74 8.22 19.88 7.43
CA TYR A 74 7.47 21.13 7.50
C TYR A 74 6.59 21.17 8.76
N SER A 75 5.88 20.09 9.07
CA SER A 75 5.07 19.99 10.29
C SER A 75 5.89 20.13 11.56
N PHE A 76 7.10 19.56 11.58
CA PHE A 76 8.02 19.68 12.71
C PHE A 76 8.55 21.11 12.85
N HIS A 77 8.89 21.75 11.73
CA HIS A 77 9.30 23.16 11.72
C HIS A 77 8.18 24.07 12.23
N VAL A 78 6.96 23.91 11.73
CA VAL A 78 5.80 24.68 12.19
C VAL A 78 5.51 24.40 13.67
N ALA A 79 5.49 23.14 14.09
CA ALA A 79 5.26 22.80 15.50
C ALA A 79 6.33 23.41 16.41
N ARG A 80 7.59 23.42 15.99
CA ARG A 80 8.70 24.01 16.75
C ARG A 80 8.62 25.52 16.80
N THR A 81 8.31 26.18 15.68
CA THR A 81 8.15 27.64 15.64
C THR A 81 6.95 28.05 16.50
N THR A 82 5.79 27.44 16.31
CA THR A 82 4.59 27.64 17.14
C THR A 82 4.88 27.39 18.62
N ALA A 83 5.56 26.29 18.97
CA ALA A 83 5.92 26.03 20.36
C ALA A 83 6.87 27.10 20.92
N SER A 84 7.84 27.58 20.13
CA SER A 84 8.76 28.63 20.57
C SER A 84 8.08 30.00 20.71
N THR A 85 7.18 30.36 19.80
CA THR A 85 6.45 31.63 19.82
C THR A 85 5.41 31.66 20.92
N LEU A 86 4.76 30.53 21.23
CA LEU A 86 3.86 30.42 22.38
C LEU A 86 4.62 30.35 23.71
N ARG A 87 5.83 29.79 23.77
CA ARG A 87 6.60 29.65 25.03
C ARG A 87 6.86 30.98 25.73
N GLY A 88 7.15 32.05 25.00
CA GLY A 88 7.36 33.40 25.57
C GLY A 88 6.15 33.94 26.34
N PRO A 89 5.02 34.22 25.65
CA PRO A 89 3.80 34.73 26.27
C PRO A 89 3.20 33.73 27.25
N LEU A 90 3.30 32.41 26.99
CA LEU A 90 2.82 31.39 27.91
C LEU A 90 3.66 31.37 29.19
N ARG A 91 4.98 31.55 29.14
CA ARG A 91 5.84 31.63 30.34
C ARG A 91 5.57 32.90 31.15
N LEU A 92 5.32 34.02 30.48
CA LEU A 92 4.92 35.28 31.12
C LEU A 92 3.54 35.16 31.78
N ALA A 93 2.55 34.62 31.06
CA ALA A 93 1.24 34.32 31.61
C ALA A 93 1.36 33.34 32.80
N TRP A 94 2.13 32.27 32.66
CA TRP A 94 2.34 31.24 33.68
C TRP A 94 2.91 31.79 34.99
N ASN A 95 3.79 32.79 34.91
CA ASN A 95 4.35 33.45 36.09
C ASN A 95 3.45 34.52 36.72
N SER A 96 2.31 34.84 36.11
CA SER A 96 1.34 35.80 36.64
C SER A 96 0.74 35.35 37.97
N LYS A 97 0.53 36.31 38.88
CA LYS A 97 -0.12 36.08 40.19
C LYS A 97 -1.53 35.48 40.03
N ARG A 98 -2.24 35.81 38.94
CA ARG A 98 -3.57 35.23 38.64
C ARG A 98 -3.48 33.73 38.37
N ILE A 99 -2.53 33.28 37.54
CA ILE A 99 -2.35 31.87 37.20
C ILE A 99 -1.82 31.06 38.40
N LYS A 100 -0.96 31.65 39.25
CA LYS A 100 -0.56 30.99 40.51
C LYS A 100 -1.74 30.74 41.45
N ARG A 101 -2.66 31.70 41.58
CA ARG A 101 -3.91 31.52 42.37
C ARG A 101 -4.84 30.52 41.71
N LEU A 102 -5.02 30.60 40.39
CA LEU A 102 -5.84 29.66 39.63
C LEU A 102 -5.31 28.23 39.80
N ARG A 103 -3.98 28.03 39.72
CA ARG A 103 -3.33 26.73 39.94
C ARG A 103 -3.54 26.20 41.35
N LYS A 104 -3.43 27.04 42.39
CA LYS A 104 -3.73 26.60 43.77
C LYS A 104 -5.20 26.22 43.92
N LYS A 105 -6.11 26.99 43.32
CA LYS A 105 -7.56 26.70 43.33
C LYS A 105 -7.89 25.42 42.56
N PHE A 106 -7.31 25.24 41.38
CA PHE A 106 -7.41 24.01 40.60
C PHE A 106 -6.81 22.82 41.33
N PHE A 107 -5.64 22.93 41.96
CA PHE A 107 -5.08 21.83 42.75
C PHE A 107 -5.97 21.49 43.95
N MET A 108 -6.55 22.50 44.60
CA MET A 108 -7.49 22.29 45.70
C MET A 108 -8.74 21.59 45.18
N GLU A 109 -9.37 22.11 44.13
CA GLU A 109 -10.58 21.53 43.54
C GLU A 109 -10.32 20.17 42.93
N PHE A 110 -9.17 19.94 42.31
CA PHE A 110 -8.77 18.66 41.74
C PHE A 110 -8.45 17.65 42.83
N ALA A 111 -7.75 18.05 43.89
CA ALA A 111 -7.53 17.19 45.06
C ALA A 111 -8.86 16.85 45.74
N THR A 112 -9.77 17.82 45.91
CA THR A 112 -11.10 17.56 46.50
C THR A 112 -12.02 16.79 45.57
N THR A 113 -11.86 16.91 44.25
CA THR A 113 -12.66 16.13 43.30
C THR A 113 -12.13 14.71 43.19
N ILE A 114 -10.81 14.49 43.25
CA ILE A 114 -10.19 13.15 43.21
C ILE A 114 -10.35 12.41 44.54
N LEU A 115 -10.17 13.08 45.69
CA LEU A 115 -10.41 12.47 47.01
C LEU A 115 -11.91 12.42 47.38
N GLY A 116 -12.73 13.29 46.77
CA GLY A 116 -14.17 13.29 46.98
C GLY A 116 -14.89 12.24 46.12
N PRO A 117 -16.22 12.11 46.29
CA PRO A 117 -17.04 11.15 45.55
C PRO A 117 -17.05 11.35 44.01
N GLY A 118 -16.52 12.47 43.51
CA GLY A 118 -16.38 12.78 42.08
C GLY A 118 -15.15 12.19 41.38
N GLY A 119 -14.19 11.61 42.11
CA GLY A 119 -12.92 11.15 41.54
C GLY A 119 -13.11 9.95 40.63
N ASN A 120 -14.03 9.07 41.03
CA ASN A 120 -14.46 7.93 40.23
C ASN A 120 -15.18 8.37 38.96
N MET A 121 -15.97 9.44 39.02
CA MET A 121 -16.68 10.01 37.87
C MET A 121 -15.72 10.69 36.87
N LEU A 122 -14.67 11.36 37.34
CA LEU A 122 -13.63 11.94 36.49
C LEU A 122 -12.79 10.87 35.78
N ILE A 123 -12.42 9.80 36.48
CA ILE A 123 -11.70 8.67 35.86
C ILE A 123 -12.57 8.01 34.78
N VAL A 124 -13.86 7.80 35.08
CA VAL A 124 -14.82 7.26 34.10
C VAL A 124 -15.05 8.23 32.92
N LEU A 125 -15.06 9.55 33.14
CA LEU A 125 -15.21 10.56 32.08
C LEU A 125 -13.96 10.67 31.19
N VAL A 126 -12.76 10.58 31.78
CA VAL A 126 -11.47 10.64 31.05
C VAL A 126 -11.21 9.34 30.29
N PHE A 127 -11.50 8.19 30.90
CA PHE A 127 -11.45 6.89 30.22
C PHE A 127 -12.74 6.59 29.44
N TRP A 128 -13.64 7.56 29.29
CA TRP A 128 -14.87 7.36 28.55
C TRP A 128 -14.54 7.13 27.06
N PRO A 129 -14.96 6.01 26.46
CA PRO A 129 -14.61 5.67 25.07
C PRO A 129 -15.16 6.68 24.05
N GLY A 130 -16.10 7.53 24.45
CA GLY A 130 -16.63 8.63 23.64
C GLY A 130 -15.60 9.66 23.19
N TRP A 131 -14.43 9.79 23.82
CA TRP A 131 -13.34 10.62 23.28
C TRP A 131 -12.86 10.10 21.92
N MET A 132 -12.87 8.79 21.69
CA MET A 132 -12.53 8.20 20.39
C MET A 132 -13.58 8.56 19.33
N ILE A 133 -14.85 8.67 19.72
CA ILE A 133 -15.94 9.09 18.82
C ILE A 133 -15.80 10.58 18.47
N VAL A 134 -15.48 11.44 19.44
CA VAL A 134 -15.22 12.87 19.19
C VAL A 134 -13.99 13.06 18.30
N LEU A 135 -12.90 12.32 18.55
CA LEU A 135 -11.70 12.34 17.70
C LEU A 135 -12.02 11.87 16.27
N GLY A 136 -12.80 10.80 16.14
CA GLY A 136 -13.23 10.25 14.85
C GLY A 136 -14.12 11.23 14.08
N ALA A 137 -15.07 11.88 14.75
CA ALA A 137 -15.92 12.90 14.14
C ALA A 137 -15.11 14.13 13.70
N LEU A 138 -14.16 14.58 14.53
CA LEU A 138 -13.28 15.70 14.19
C LEU A 138 -12.38 15.37 12.99
N LEU A 139 -11.87 14.13 12.90
CA LEU A 139 -11.11 13.64 11.76
C LEU A 139 -11.97 13.55 10.50
N ALA A 140 -13.22 13.06 10.61
CA ALA A 140 -14.15 12.99 9.49
C ALA A 140 -14.48 14.39 8.93
N VAL A 141 -14.78 15.35 9.82
CA VAL A 141 -15.01 16.76 9.43
C VAL A 141 -13.77 17.35 8.76
N ARG A 142 -12.56 17.04 9.25
CA ARG A 142 -11.32 17.50 8.62
C ARG A 142 -11.05 16.89 7.25
N MET A 143 -11.50 15.67 7.00
CA MET A 143 -11.38 15.01 5.69
C MET A 143 -12.40 15.54 4.68
N LEU A 144 -13.60 15.91 5.15
CA LEU A 144 -14.65 16.53 4.32
C LEU A 144 -14.40 18.01 3.99
N ALA A 145 -13.57 18.69 4.76
CA ALA A 145 -13.19 20.09 4.53
C ALA A 145 -12.00 20.27 3.55
N LYS A 146 -11.54 19.18 2.92
CA LYS A 146 -10.56 19.16 1.82
C LYS A 146 -11.24 18.68 0.54
#